data_AF-A0A521KWG6-F1
#
_entry.id   AF-A0A521KWG6-F1
#
_cell.length_a   1.000
_cell.length_b   1.000
_cell.length_c   1.000
_cell.angle_alpha   90.00
_cell.angle_beta   90.00
_cell.angle_gamma   90.00
#
_symmetry.space_group_name_H-M   'P 1'
#
loop_
_entity.id
_entity.type
_entity.pdbx_description
1 polymer ?
#
loop_
_entity_poly.entity_id
_entity_poly.type
_entity_poly.pdbx_seq_one_letter_code
_entity_poly.pdbx_strand_id
1 'polypeptide(L)'
;MSRLPWTARERWLVALLVLVALVARAWTVAQYEQAHPQAQAPVIDERSYDRWAREIAAGDWVGKEVYFQEPLYPYWLACVYQVAGGSRSAARHAQAALGALTVLLV
;
A
#
# COMPACT_ATOMS: atom_id res chain seq x y z
N MET A 1 -2.65 32.62 -6.32
CA MET A 1 -3.87 32.16 -5.60
C MET A 1 -3.43 31.65 -4.23
N SER A 2 -3.47 32.49 -3.20
CA SER A 2 -3.17 32.06 -1.82
C SER A 2 -4.30 31.19 -1.32
N ARG A 3 -4.06 29.89 -1.08
CA ARG A 3 -5.02 29.03 -0.39
C ARG A 3 -5.21 29.61 1.02
N LEU A 4 -6.42 30.07 1.34
CA LEU A 4 -6.75 30.53 2.68
C LEU A 4 -6.49 29.39 3.68
N PRO A 5 -5.91 29.67 4.85
CA PRO A 5 -5.64 28.64 5.85
C PRO A 5 -6.97 28.06 6.36
N TRP A 6 -7.06 26.73 6.41
CA TRP A 6 -8.25 26.04 6.91
C TRP A 6 -8.59 26.46 8.34
N THR A 7 -9.88 26.67 8.58
CA THR A 7 -10.48 26.85 9.89
C THR A 7 -10.31 25.60 10.76
N ALA A 8 -10.43 25.74 12.09
CA ALA A 8 -10.34 24.60 13.00
C ALA A 8 -11.39 23.51 12.69
N ARG A 9 -12.61 23.92 12.32
CA ARG A 9 -13.69 23.00 11.92
C ARG A 9 -13.31 22.19 10.69
N GLU A 10 -12.77 22.81 9.65
CA GLU A 10 -12.36 22.12 8.43
C GLU A 10 -11.23 21.11 8.71
N ARG A 11 -10.25 21.46 9.56
CA ARG A 11 -9.19 20.54 9.96
C ARG A 11 -9.75 19.30 10.65
N TRP A 12 -10.72 19.46 11.56
CA TRP A 12 -11.37 18.34 12.23
C TRP A 12 -12.20 17.48 11.27
N LEU A 13 -12.89 18.09 10.30
CA LEU A 13 -13.63 17.35 9.28
C LEU A 13 -12.68 16.54 8.40
N VAL A 14 -11.57 17.13 7.95
CA VAL A 14 -10.56 16.40 7.17
C VAL A 14 -9.92 15.29 7.99
N ALA A 15 -9.58 15.54 9.25
CA ALA A 15 -9.05 14.51 10.16
C ALA A 15 -10.05 13.35 10.35
N LEU A 16 -11.34 13.66 10.53
CA LEU A 16 -12.40 12.66 10.61
C LEU A 16 -12.52 11.87 9.30
N LEU A 17 -12.46 12.51 8.14
CA LEU A 17 -12.51 11.84 6.85
C LEU A 17 -11.32 10.91 6.63
N VAL A 18 -10.11 11.34 6.98
CA VAL A 18 -8.90 10.49 6.94
C VAL A 18 -9.07 9.30 7.89
N LEU A 19 -9.57 9.52 9.10
CA LEU A 19 -9.80 8.45 10.07
C LEU A 19 -10.83 7.44 9.56
N VAL A 20 -11.97 7.90 9.05
CA VAL A 20 -13.00 7.03 8.46
C VAL A 20 -12.43 6.26 7.27
N ALA A 21 -11.68 6.93 6.38
CA ALA A 21 -11.03 6.30 5.24
C ALA A 21 -10.01 5.23 5.65
N LEU A 22 -9.25 5.47 6.72
CA LEU A 22 -8.26 4.54 7.27
C LEU A 22 -8.94 3.33 7.92
N VAL A 23 -9.94 3.55 8.77
CA VAL A 23 -10.69 2.48 9.44
C VAL A 23 -11.40 1.59 8.42
N ALA A 24 -12.07 2.18 7.43
CA ALA A 24 -12.71 1.42 6.37
C ALA A 24 -11.71 0.52 5.61
N ARG A 25 -10.53 1.05 5.25
CA ARG A 25 -9.50 0.28 4.55
C ARG A 25 -8.88 -0.80 5.42
N ALA A 26 -8.57 -0.49 6.67
CA ALA A 26 -8.03 -1.46 7.63
C ALA A 26 -9.02 -2.61 7.86
N TRP A 27 -10.32 -2.30 7.97
CA TRP A 27 -11.38 -3.29 8.05
C TRP A 27 -11.42 -4.18 6.81
N THR A 28 -11.38 -3.60 5.60
CA THR A 28 -11.32 -4.37 4.35
C THR A 28 -10.10 -5.29 4.29
N VAL A 29 -8.91 -4.80 4.70
CA VAL A 29 -7.71 -5.63 4.77
C VAL A 29 -7.90 -6.80 5.74
N ALA A 30 -8.38 -6.53 6.96
CA ALA A 30 -8.62 -7.57 7.96
C ALA A 30 -9.61 -8.64 7.45
N GLN A 31 -10.70 -8.21 6.80
CA GLN A 31 -11.67 -9.12 6.19
C GLN A 31 -11.06 -9.95 5.06
N TYR A 32 -10.27 -9.33 4.18
CA TYR A 32 -9.59 -10.03 3.09
C TYR A 32 -8.63 -11.10 3.62
N GLU A 33 -7.84 -10.76 4.66
CA GLU A 33 -6.86 -11.68 5.24
C GLU A 33 -7.48 -12.87 5.96
N GLN A 34 -8.66 -12.69 6.57
CA GLN A 34 -9.35 -13.75 7.29
C GLN A 34 -10.18 -14.65 6.36
N ALA A 35 -10.83 -14.07 5.36
CA ALA A 35 -11.85 -14.78 4.57
C ALA A 35 -11.36 -15.26 3.20
N HIS A 36 -10.28 -14.70 2.64
CA HIS A 36 -9.89 -14.97 1.26
C HIS A 36 -8.68 -15.90 1.14
N PRO A 37 -8.77 -17.07 0.49
CA PRO A 37 -7.63 -17.99 0.32
C PRO A 37 -6.43 -17.35 -0.38
N GLN A 38 -6.69 -16.40 -1.29
CA GLN A 38 -5.64 -15.68 -2.03
C GLN A 38 -4.79 -14.76 -1.13
N ALA A 39 -5.27 -14.41 0.06
CA ALA A 39 -4.48 -13.65 1.00
C ALA A 39 -3.20 -14.39 1.41
N GLN A 40 -3.27 -15.73 1.46
CA GLN A 40 -2.15 -16.64 1.75
C GLN A 40 -1.47 -17.14 0.47
N ALA A 41 -2.18 -17.28 -0.64
CA ALA A 41 -1.64 -17.75 -1.91
C ALA A 41 -1.95 -16.76 -3.05
N PRO A 42 -1.02 -15.82 -3.36
CA PRO A 42 -1.29 -14.78 -4.33
C PRO A 42 -1.34 -15.41 -5.73
N VAL A 43 -2.18 -14.86 -6.61
CA VAL A 43 -2.38 -15.36 -7.97
C VAL A 43 -2.29 -14.22 -8.98
N ILE A 44 -2.09 -14.57 -10.25
CA ILE A 44 -2.07 -13.63 -11.39
C ILE A 44 -1.09 -12.47 -11.12
N ASP A 45 -1.58 -11.23 -11.06
CA ASP A 45 -0.74 -10.03 -10.92
C ASP A 45 -0.14 -9.91 -9.53
N GLU A 46 -0.90 -10.24 -8.47
CA GLU A 46 -0.37 -10.19 -7.09
C GLU A 46 0.84 -11.10 -6.94
N ARG A 47 0.83 -12.27 -7.58
CA ARG A 47 1.96 -13.22 -7.56
C ARG A 47 3.16 -12.68 -8.31
N SER A 48 2.94 -12.01 -9.43
CA SER A 48 4.02 -11.45 -10.26
C SER A 48 4.71 -10.29 -9.53
N TYR A 49 3.94 -9.38 -8.94
CA TYR A 49 4.46 -8.29 -8.12
C TYR A 49 5.14 -8.77 -6.83
N ASP A 50 4.56 -9.74 -6.12
CA ASP A 50 5.18 -10.31 -4.90
C ASP A 50 6.53 -10.97 -5.23
N ARG A 51 6.61 -11.77 -6.30
CA ARG A 51 7.87 -12.39 -6.73
C ARG A 51 8.92 -11.34 -7.07
N TRP A 52 8.59 -10.37 -7.89
CA TRP A 52 9.53 -9.33 -8.31
C TRP A 52 10.00 -8.47 -7.12
N ALA A 53 9.10 -8.10 -6.21
CA ALA A 53 9.47 -7.37 -4.99
C ALA A 53 10.39 -8.19 -4.08
N ARG A 54 10.22 -9.51 -4.00
CA ARG A 54 11.14 -10.40 -3.26
C ARG A 54 12.53 -10.47 -3.88
N GLU A 55 12.62 -10.51 -5.21
CA GLU A 55 13.89 -10.48 -5.94
C GLU A 55 14.65 -9.16 -5.69
N ILE A 56 13.94 -8.03 -5.77
CA ILE A 56 14.50 -6.71 -5.44
C ILE A 56 14.95 -6.66 -3.98
N ALA A 57 14.11 -7.12 -3.04
CA ALA A 57 14.45 -7.15 -1.62
C ALA A 57 15.63 -8.09 -1.29
N ALA A 58 15.89 -9.10 -2.13
CA ALA A 58 17.05 -9.98 -2.05
C ALA A 58 18.33 -9.37 -2.67
N GLY A 59 18.25 -8.17 -3.24
CA GLY A 59 19.39 -7.42 -3.78
C GLY A 59 19.48 -7.38 -5.31
N ASP A 60 18.57 -8.02 -6.04
CA ASP A 60 18.48 -7.87 -7.50
C ASP A 60 17.65 -6.64 -7.86
N TRP A 61 18.21 -5.45 -7.59
CA TRP A 61 17.49 -4.19 -7.76
C TRP A 61 17.08 -3.95 -9.21
N VAL A 62 17.98 -4.20 -10.18
CA VAL A 62 17.75 -3.83 -11.58
C VAL A 62 17.04 -4.95 -12.35
N GLY A 63 17.29 -6.21 -11.99
CA GLY A 63 16.86 -7.36 -12.78
C GLY A 63 17.71 -7.55 -14.05
N LYS A 64 17.42 -8.64 -14.77
CA LYS A 64 18.12 -9.01 -16.01
C LYS A 64 17.23 -8.93 -17.26
N GLU A 65 15.93 -8.79 -17.06
CA GLU A 65 14.92 -8.77 -18.11
C GLU A 65 14.31 -7.37 -18.26
N VAL A 66 13.65 -7.14 -19.39
CA VAL A 66 12.84 -5.93 -19.60
C VAL A 66 11.66 -5.96 -18.63
N TYR A 67 11.32 -4.80 -18.07
CA TYR A 67 10.17 -4.66 -17.19
C TYR A 67 8.87 -5.05 -17.89
N PHE A 68 8.21 -6.09 -17.38
CA PHE A 68 6.92 -6.58 -17.88
C PHE A 68 5.74 -5.74 -17.38
N GLN A 69 5.89 -5.08 -16.22
CA GLN A 69 4.89 -4.20 -15.57
C GLN A 69 5.55 -2.91 -15.07
N GLU A 70 4.76 -1.95 -14.59
CA GLU A 70 5.30 -0.68 -14.09
C GLU A 70 6.21 -0.92 -12.87
N PRO A 71 7.49 -0.49 -12.92
CA PRO A 71 8.48 -0.92 -11.93
C PRO A 71 8.26 -0.32 -10.54
N LEU A 72 7.63 0.86 -10.44
CA LEU A 72 7.54 1.63 -9.20
C LEU A 72 6.91 0.83 -8.05
N TYR A 73 5.84 0.08 -8.33
CA TYR A 73 5.13 -0.69 -7.31
C TYR A 73 5.98 -1.85 -6.74
N PRO A 74 6.64 -2.70 -7.55
CA PRO A 74 7.61 -3.69 -7.04
C PRO A 74 8.70 -3.11 -6.16
N TYR A 75 9.28 -1.95 -6.51
CA TYR A 75 10.30 -1.31 -5.66
C TYR A 75 9.72 -0.82 -4.33
N TRP A 76 8.55 -0.18 -4.36
CA TRP A 76 7.86 0.21 -3.12
C TRP A 76 7.57 -1.00 -2.23
N LEU A 77 7.09 -2.09 -2.83
CA LEU A 77 6.78 -3.33 -2.13
C LEU A 77 8.03 -3.99 -1.55
N ALA A 78 9.14 -3.98 -2.29
CA ALA A 78 10.44 -4.49 -1.84
C ALA A 78 10.95 -3.73 -0.61
N CYS A 79 10.79 -2.40 -0.56
CA CYS A 79 11.13 -1.60 0.61
C CYS A 79 10.31 -2.01 1.84
N VAL A 80 9.00 -2.22 1.67
CA VAL A 80 8.14 -2.70 2.77
C VAL A 80 8.58 -4.10 3.22
N TYR A 81 8.88 -5.00 2.30
CA TYR A 81 9.34 -6.35 2.61
C TYR A 81 10.70 -6.36 3.32
N GLN A 82 11.63 -5.48 2.98
CA GLN A 82 12.90 -5.36 3.69
C GLN A 82 12.69 -4.96 5.16
N VAL A 83 11.80 -4.00 5.43
CA VAL A 83 11.54 -3.52 6.79
C VAL A 83 10.67 -4.49 7.60
N ALA A 84 9.70 -5.15 6.95
CA ALA A 84 8.70 -5.99 7.60
C ALA A 84 8.93 -7.51 7.44
N GLY A 85 10.14 -7.93 7.04
CA GLY A 85 10.51 -9.35 6.94
C GLY A 85 9.71 -10.13 5.88
N GLY A 86 9.38 -9.53 4.75
CA GLY A 86 8.64 -10.18 3.65
C GLY A 86 7.14 -10.37 3.90
N SER A 87 6.59 -9.67 4.91
CA SER A 87 5.17 -9.74 5.27
C SER A 87 4.27 -9.07 4.24
N ARG A 88 3.42 -9.87 3.57
CA ARG A 88 2.36 -9.38 2.68
C ARG A 88 1.30 -8.59 3.44
N SER A 89 1.01 -8.97 4.68
CA SER A 89 0.06 -8.22 5.53
C SER A 89 0.57 -6.81 5.82
N ALA A 90 1.87 -6.66 6.11
CA ALA A 90 2.46 -5.34 6.30
C ALA A 90 2.32 -4.46 5.05
N ALA A 91 2.52 -5.02 3.86
CA ALA A 91 2.30 -4.30 2.60
C ALA A 91 0.85 -3.84 2.42
N ARG A 92 -0.14 -4.71 2.69
CA ARG A 92 -1.57 -4.33 2.58
C ARG A 92 -1.94 -3.21 3.54
N HIS A 93 -1.44 -3.27 4.79
CA HIS A 93 -1.68 -2.22 5.78
C HIS A 93 -0.97 -0.90 5.42
N ALA A 94 0.25 -0.97 4.90
CA ALA A 94 0.97 0.21 4.39
C ALA A 94 0.21 0.86 3.23
N GLN A 95 -0.31 0.07 2.30
CA GLN A 95 -1.12 0.56 1.18
C GLN A 95 -2.47 1.13 1.64
N ALA A 96 -3.10 0.53 2.65
CA ALA A 96 -4.30 1.08 3.27
C ALA A 96 -4.03 2.46 3.89
N ALA A 97 -2.91 2.64 4.58
CA ALA A 97 -2.50 3.92 5.15
C ALA A 97 -2.25 4.98 4.06
N LEU A 98 -1.46 4.64 3.03
CA LEU A 98 -1.22 5.53 1.88
C LEU A 98 -2.52 5.93 1.19
N GLY A 99 -3.42 4.96 0.98
CA GLY A 99 -4.73 5.20 0.39
C GLY A 99 -5.67 6.05 1.25
N ALA A 100 -5.48 6.12 2.57
CA ALA A 100 -6.22 7.05 3.43
C ALA A 100 -5.64 8.47 3.37
N LEU A 101 -4.31 8.59 3.22
CA LEU A 101 -3.63 9.88 3.09
C LEU A 101 -3.97 10.61 1.79
N THR A 102 -4.42 9.91 0.74
CA THR A 102 -4.85 10.56 -0.51
C THR A 102 -6.06 11.49 -0.32
N VAL A 103 -6.82 11.34 0.77
CA VAL A 103 -7.89 12.28 1.16
C VAL A 103 -7.34 13.70 1.36
N LEU A 104 -6.06 13.85 1.72
CA LEU A 104 -5.42 15.16 1.91
C LEU A 104 -5.05 15.84 0.59
N LEU A 105 -5.11 15.12 -0.54
CA LEU A 105 -4.69 15.61 -1.85
C LEU A 105 -5.84 16.18 -2.69
N VAL A 106 -7.08 15.98 -2.25
CA VAL A 106 -8.31 16.44 -2.92
C VAL A 106 -8.88 17.63 -2.14
#